data_AF-A0A7K7CM25-F1
#
_entry.id   AF-A0A7K7CM25-F1
#
_cell.length_a   1.000
_cell.length_b   1.000
_cell.length_c   1.000
_cell.angle_alpha   90.00
_cell.angle_beta   90.00
_cell.angle_gamma   90.00
#
_symmetry.space_group_name_H-M   'P 1'
#
loop_
_entity.id
_entity.type
_entity.pdbx_description
1 polymer ?
#
loop_
_entity_poly.entity_id
_entity_poly.type
_entity_poly.pdbx_seq_one_letter_code
_entity_poly.pdbx_strand_id
1 'polypeptide(L)'
;FLDAYDSIRRGSYPAVVRSLALAARSLPEPQPRELLQQLCAQVQGGARPHLAQLLAVRNSFSGSLLALNRLQVDHVRALSQVLFLTPHLPAFFLRYRLRSHVLEIRHLDRALLRLGLGQLSEEELRAACYLRGLNSTHLGRAECRAWLEQWLRLSCELQASEASLLAHSMVLLSLNYSR
;
A
#
# COMPACT_ATOMS: atom_id res chain seq x y z
N PHE A 1 -3.80 11.93 19.05
CA PHE A 1 -3.78 10.45 19.08
C PHE A 1 -3.40 9.88 17.71
N LEU A 2 -4.16 10.19 16.64
CA LEU A 2 -3.88 9.69 15.29
C LEU A 2 -2.47 10.06 14.77
N ASP A 3 -1.96 11.25 15.10
CA ASP A 3 -0.63 11.70 14.66
C ASP A 3 0.52 10.88 15.27
N ALA A 4 0.36 10.37 16.50
CA ALA A 4 1.37 9.50 17.12
C ALA A 4 1.45 8.15 16.40
N TYR A 5 0.30 7.56 16.09
CA TYR A 5 0.22 6.33 15.29
C TYR A 5 0.69 6.54 13.86
N ASP A 6 0.39 7.70 13.27
CA ASP A 6 0.90 8.05 11.95
C ASP A 6 2.43 8.18 11.94
N SER A 7 3.03 8.85 12.93
CA SER A 7 4.48 8.95 13.05
C SER A 7 5.16 7.57 13.08
N ILE A 8 4.61 6.63 13.87
CA ILE A 8 5.09 5.24 13.90
C ILE A 8 4.95 4.58 12.52
N ARG A 9 3.77 4.70 11.90
CA ARG A 9 3.48 4.12 10.58
C ARG A 9 4.44 4.64 9.51
N ARG A 10 4.65 5.95 9.47
CA ARG A 10 5.53 6.63 8.52
C ARG A 10 6.98 6.29 8.72
N GLY A 11 7.41 6.02 9.96
CA GLY A 11 8.75 5.50 10.27
C GLY A 11 9.09 4.24 9.48
N SER A 12 8.09 3.41 9.13
CA SER A 12 8.28 2.18 8.34
C SER A 12 8.30 2.41 6.83
N TYR A 13 7.81 3.54 6.32
CA TYR A 13 7.66 3.77 4.88
C TYR A 13 9.00 3.73 4.11
N PRO A 14 10.07 4.41 4.56
CA PRO A 14 11.37 4.35 3.88
C PRO A 14 11.93 2.93 3.79
N ALA A 15 11.70 2.11 4.82
CA ALA A 15 12.14 0.72 4.83
C ALA A 15 11.37 -0.11 3.79
N VAL A 16 10.05 0.05 3.70
CA VAL A 16 9.23 -0.62 2.67
C VAL A 16 9.68 -0.26 1.26
N VAL A 17 9.84 1.04 0.95
CA VAL A 17 10.24 1.48 -0.39
C VAL A 17 11.64 0.99 -0.75
N ARG A 18 12.59 1.04 0.21
CA ARG A 18 13.96 0.52 0.00
C ARG A 18 13.96 -0.99 -0.23
N SER A 19 13.23 -1.76 0.58
CA SER A 19 13.13 -3.20 0.44
C SER A 19 12.46 -3.60 -0.88
N LEU A 20 11.45 -2.85 -1.34
CA LEU A 20 10.84 -3.05 -2.64
C LEU A 20 11.83 -2.78 -3.78
N ALA A 21 12.58 -1.67 -3.73
CA ALA A 21 13.60 -1.36 -4.74
C ALA A 21 14.71 -2.42 -4.82
N LEU A 22 15.11 -2.97 -3.66
CA LEU A 22 16.08 -4.07 -3.60
C LEU A 22 15.49 -5.37 -4.19
N ALA A 23 14.27 -5.73 -3.82
CA ALA A 23 13.62 -6.93 -4.35
C ALA A 23 13.36 -6.83 -5.87
N ALA A 24 13.04 -5.63 -6.37
CA ALA A 24 12.85 -5.36 -7.79
C ALA A 24 14.11 -5.69 -8.61
N ARG A 25 15.33 -5.41 -8.10
CA ARG A 25 16.61 -5.74 -8.78
C ARG A 25 16.75 -7.21 -9.13
N SER A 26 16.11 -8.09 -8.35
CA SER A 26 16.17 -9.53 -8.52
C SER A 26 15.07 -10.09 -9.44
N LEU A 27 14.16 -9.26 -9.94
CA LEU A 27 13.12 -9.71 -10.88
C LEU A 27 13.75 -10.20 -12.19
N PRO A 28 13.36 -11.36 -12.73
CA PRO A 28 13.98 -11.91 -13.94
C PRO A 28 13.69 -11.06 -15.18
N GLU A 29 12.46 -10.57 -15.31
CA GLU A 29 12.03 -9.80 -16.48
C GLU A 29 12.56 -8.36 -16.44
N PRO A 30 13.16 -7.86 -17.54
CA PRO A 30 13.80 -6.54 -17.56
C PRO A 30 12.81 -5.38 -17.47
N GLN A 31 11.70 -5.45 -18.22
CA GLN A 31 10.73 -4.35 -18.25
C GLN A 31 10.05 -4.11 -16.87
N PRO A 32 9.53 -5.12 -16.15
CA PRO A 32 8.97 -4.89 -14.83
C PRO A 32 10.02 -4.50 -13.78
N ARG A 33 11.26 -5.02 -13.92
CA ARG A 33 12.41 -4.63 -13.07
C ARG A 33 12.67 -3.12 -13.19
N GLU A 34 12.85 -2.62 -14.40
CA GLU A 34 13.12 -1.20 -14.65
C GLU A 34 11.97 -0.32 -14.18
N LEU A 35 10.73 -0.71 -14.50
CA LEU A 35 9.55 0.06 -14.12
C LEU A 35 9.40 0.17 -12.59
N LEU A 36 9.61 -0.92 -11.85
CA LEU A 36 9.57 -0.89 -10.39
C LEU A 36 10.71 -0.09 -9.78
N GLN A 37 11.92 -0.16 -10.35
CA GLN A 37 13.05 0.65 -9.90
C GLN A 37 12.77 2.14 -10.10
N GLN A 38 12.25 2.52 -11.27
CA GLN A 38 11.86 3.90 -11.57
C GLN A 38 10.74 4.36 -10.64
N LEU A 39 9.72 3.55 -10.42
CA LEU A 39 8.63 3.83 -9.50
C LEU A 39 9.15 4.11 -8.08
N CYS A 40 10.03 3.24 -7.56
CA CYS A 40 10.63 3.43 -6.25
C CYS A 40 11.47 4.71 -6.19
N ALA A 41 12.30 4.98 -7.21
CA ALA A 41 13.13 6.18 -7.26
C ALA A 41 12.29 7.46 -7.32
N GLN A 42 11.22 7.48 -8.12
CA GLN A 42 10.25 8.58 -8.21
C GLN A 42 9.61 8.85 -6.85
N VAL A 43 9.11 7.81 -6.18
CA VAL A 43 8.50 7.93 -4.86
C VAL A 43 9.50 8.39 -3.81
N GLN A 44 10.75 7.91 -3.85
CA GLN A 44 11.82 8.40 -2.97
C GLN A 44 12.19 9.87 -3.26
N GLY A 45 12.06 10.31 -4.51
CA GLY A 45 12.26 11.70 -4.93
C GLY A 45 11.07 12.63 -4.67
N GLY A 46 10.03 12.17 -3.95
CA GLY A 46 8.87 12.99 -3.60
C GLY A 46 7.72 12.97 -4.63
N ALA A 47 7.87 12.23 -5.73
CA ALA A 47 6.79 12.13 -6.72
C ALA A 47 5.68 11.18 -6.26
N ARG A 48 4.45 11.43 -6.71
CA ARG A 48 3.31 10.53 -6.46
C ARG A 48 3.19 9.55 -7.62
N PRO A 49 3.03 8.25 -7.36
CA PRO A 49 2.96 7.26 -8.42
C PRO A 49 1.64 7.36 -9.16
N HIS A 50 1.67 7.16 -10.48
CA HIS A 50 0.47 7.06 -11.29
C HIS A 50 -0.14 5.66 -11.19
N LEU A 51 -1.47 5.58 -11.24
CA LEU A 51 -2.20 4.31 -11.21
C LEU A 51 -1.72 3.34 -12.31
N ALA A 52 -1.48 3.85 -13.52
CA ALA A 52 -1.01 3.05 -14.64
C ALA A 52 0.34 2.36 -14.36
N GLN A 53 1.26 3.03 -13.65
CA GLN A 53 2.55 2.44 -13.29
C GLN A 53 2.39 1.27 -12.31
N LEU A 54 1.49 1.41 -11.33
CA LEU A 54 1.18 0.34 -10.36
C LEU A 54 0.50 -0.85 -11.03
N LEU A 55 -0.46 -0.61 -11.93
CA LEU A 55 -1.16 -1.67 -12.65
C LEU A 55 -0.24 -2.40 -13.64
N ALA A 56 0.70 -1.69 -14.28
CA ALA A 56 1.64 -2.29 -15.22
C ALA A 56 2.59 -3.31 -14.56
N VAL A 57 2.84 -3.21 -13.25
CA VAL A 57 3.73 -4.11 -12.51
C VAL A 57 2.98 -5.22 -11.76
N ARG A 58 1.64 -5.26 -11.80
CA ARG A 58 0.83 -6.15 -10.93
C ARG A 58 1.17 -7.64 -11.04
N ASN A 59 1.45 -8.12 -12.25
CA ASN A 59 1.82 -9.51 -12.49
C ASN A 59 3.12 -9.88 -11.76
N SER A 60 4.02 -8.90 -11.56
CA SER A 60 5.25 -9.08 -10.79
C SER A 60 5.02 -9.29 -9.31
N PHE A 61 3.79 -9.22 -8.79
CA PHE A 61 3.43 -9.49 -7.39
C PHE A 61 2.58 -10.76 -7.21
N SER A 62 2.24 -11.44 -8.31
CA SER A 62 1.50 -12.70 -8.31
C SER A 62 2.45 -13.86 -8.60
N GLY A 63 2.59 -14.81 -7.66
CA GLY A 63 3.38 -16.03 -7.89
C GLY A 63 4.90 -15.82 -8.13
N SER A 64 5.41 -14.60 -7.89
CA SER A 64 6.77 -14.14 -8.17
C SER A 64 7.57 -13.88 -6.88
N LEU A 65 8.79 -13.33 -6.99
CA LEU A 65 9.62 -12.92 -5.86
C LEU A 65 8.98 -11.82 -4.98
N LEU A 66 8.05 -11.04 -5.52
CA LEU A 66 7.38 -9.98 -4.77
C LEU A 66 6.07 -10.45 -4.11
N ALA A 67 5.70 -11.72 -4.26
CA ALA A 67 4.56 -12.28 -3.52
C ALA A 67 4.85 -12.29 -2.00
N LEU A 68 3.84 -12.04 -1.16
CA LEU A 68 4.00 -11.90 0.30
C LEU A 68 4.72 -13.10 0.95
N ASN A 69 4.50 -14.31 0.44
CA ASN A 69 5.13 -15.52 0.93
C ASN A 69 6.63 -15.64 0.61
N ARG A 70 7.11 -14.91 -0.41
CA ARG A 70 8.52 -14.91 -0.86
C ARG A 70 9.32 -13.70 -0.39
N LEU A 71 8.65 -12.66 0.09
CA LEU A 71 9.34 -11.48 0.65
C LEU A 71 10.23 -11.86 1.84
N GLN A 72 11.37 -11.19 1.93
CA GLN A 72 12.25 -11.25 3.09
C GLN A 72 11.50 -10.83 4.36
N VAL A 73 11.82 -11.46 5.49
CA VAL A 73 11.10 -11.27 6.76
C VAL A 73 11.05 -9.81 7.19
N ASP A 74 12.17 -9.09 7.07
CA ASP A 74 12.22 -7.68 7.47
C ASP A 74 11.32 -6.79 6.61
N HIS A 75 11.15 -7.15 5.33
CA HIS A 75 10.21 -6.45 4.44
C HIS A 75 8.76 -6.70 4.88
N VAL A 76 8.40 -7.95 5.18
CA VAL A 76 7.08 -8.30 5.72
C VAL A 76 6.84 -7.59 7.06
N ARG A 77 7.88 -7.47 7.91
CA ARG A 77 7.81 -6.75 9.18
C ARG A 77 7.53 -5.27 9.00
N ALA A 78 8.22 -4.61 8.08
CA ALA A 78 7.98 -3.22 7.75
C ALA A 78 6.54 -3.00 7.23
N LEU A 79 6.06 -3.85 6.32
CA LEU A 79 4.67 -3.80 5.84
C LEU A 79 3.66 -4.07 6.96
N SER A 80 3.98 -4.95 7.90
CA SER A 80 3.11 -5.26 9.03
C SER A 80 2.98 -4.08 10.00
N GLN A 81 4.06 -3.33 10.23
CA GLN A 81 4.04 -2.11 11.04
C GLN A 81 3.17 -1.01 10.41
N VAL A 82 3.16 -0.90 9.07
CA VAL A 82 2.28 0.05 8.35
C VAL A 82 0.80 -0.20 8.64
N LEU A 83 0.45 -1.45 8.91
CA LEU A 83 -0.91 -1.90 9.20
C LEU A 83 -1.14 -2.15 10.70
N PHE A 84 -0.23 -1.69 11.56
CA PHE A 84 -0.27 -1.88 13.02
C PHE A 84 -0.41 -3.35 13.47
N LEU A 85 0.06 -4.29 12.65
CA LEU A 85 0.11 -5.70 12.99
C LEU A 85 1.33 -5.98 13.87
N THR A 86 1.20 -6.95 14.80
CA THR A 86 2.28 -7.34 15.72
C THR A 86 3.52 -7.84 14.96
N PRO A 87 4.63 -7.09 14.91
CA PRO A 87 5.75 -7.37 13.99
C PRO A 87 6.73 -8.43 14.52
N HIS A 88 6.59 -8.85 15.78
CA HIS A 88 7.47 -9.79 16.47
C HIS A 88 7.01 -11.25 16.39
N LEU A 89 5.97 -11.53 15.60
CA LEU A 89 5.49 -12.90 15.38
C LEU A 89 6.43 -13.67 14.43
N PRO A 90 6.44 -15.02 14.51
CA PRO A 90 7.10 -15.85 13.52
C PRO A 90 6.67 -15.50 12.09
N ALA A 91 7.61 -15.63 11.15
CA ALA A 91 7.45 -15.12 9.79
C ALA A 91 6.22 -15.63 9.03
N PHE A 92 5.84 -16.90 9.24
CA PHE A 92 4.66 -17.48 8.60
C PHE A 92 3.35 -16.86 9.12
N PHE A 93 3.24 -16.64 10.43
CA PHE A 93 2.10 -15.94 11.03
C PHE A 93 2.02 -14.51 10.56
N LEU A 94 3.16 -13.82 10.48
CA LEU A 94 3.22 -12.44 10.01
C LEU A 94 2.69 -12.31 8.58
N ARG A 95 3.15 -13.18 7.67
CA ARG A 95 2.68 -13.24 6.28
C ARG A 95 1.19 -13.55 6.19
N TYR A 96 0.70 -14.48 7.01
CA TYR A 96 -0.72 -14.84 7.06
C TYR A 96 -1.59 -13.67 7.53
N ARG A 97 -1.22 -13.01 8.64
CA ARG A 97 -1.97 -11.85 9.17
C ARG A 97 -1.96 -10.69 8.20
N LEU A 98 -0.80 -10.37 7.62
CA LEU A 98 -0.66 -9.32 6.62
C LEU A 98 -1.56 -9.60 5.41
N ARG A 99 -1.50 -10.81 4.84
CA ARG A 99 -2.34 -11.20 3.71
C ARG A 99 -3.83 -11.11 4.06
N SER A 100 -4.23 -11.65 5.19
CA SER A 100 -5.64 -11.66 5.62
C SER A 100 -6.19 -10.25 5.76
N HIS A 101 -5.44 -9.37 6.44
CA HIS A 101 -5.84 -7.99 6.68
C HIS A 101 -5.91 -7.17 5.38
N VAL A 102 -4.94 -7.33 4.48
CA VAL A 102 -4.96 -6.64 3.18
C VAL A 102 -6.14 -7.10 2.31
N LEU A 103 -6.50 -8.39 2.36
CA LEU A 103 -7.68 -8.91 1.66
C LEU A 103 -8.98 -8.41 2.28
N GLU A 104 -9.06 -8.29 3.60
CA GLU A 104 -10.19 -7.67 4.30
C GLU A 104 -10.40 -6.23 3.84
N ILE A 105 -9.34 -5.42 3.78
CA ILE A 105 -9.39 -4.05 3.24
C ILE A 105 -9.90 -4.06 1.79
N ARG A 106 -9.44 -4.98 0.94
CA ARG A 106 -9.95 -5.10 -0.43
C ARG A 106 -11.43 -5.48 -0.51
N HIS A 107 -11.93 -6.29 0.43
CA HIS A 107 -13.36 -6.60 0.51
C HIS A 107 -14.16 -5.36 0.93
N LEU A 108 -13.67 -4.60 1.91
CA LEU A 108 -14.25 -3.32 2.30
C LEU A 108 -14.24 -2.31 1.15
N ASP A 109 -13.18 -2.27 0.34
CA ASP A 109 -13.07 -1.41 -0.84
C ASP A 109 -14.15 -1.70 -1.88
N ARG A 110 -14.41 -2.98 -2.15
CA ARG A 110 -15.46 -3.39 -3.08
C ARG A 110 -16.86 -3.04 -2.58
N ALA A 111 -17.09 -3.15 -1.27
CA ALA A 111 -18.33 -2.69 -0.66
C ALA A 111 -18.45 -1.16 -0.74
N LEU A 112 -17.37 -0.44 -0.46
CA LEU A 112 -17.32 1.01 -0.51
C LEU A 112 -17.53 1.55 -1.94
N LEU A 113 -16.95 0.90 -2.95
CA LEU A 113 -17.18 1.26 -4.36
C LEU A 113 -18.67 1.12 -4.75
N ARG A 114 -19.37 0.11 -4.21
CA ARG A 114 -20.81 -0.09 -4.44
C ARG A 114 -21.67 0.93 -3.70
N LEU A 115 -21.30 1.30 -2.48
CA LEU A 115 -21.98 2.34 -1.70
C LEU A 115 -21.83 3.72 -2.36
N GLY A 116 -20.65 4.00 -2.90
CA GLY A 116 -20.29 5.28 -3.51
C GLY A 116 -19.78 6.29 -2.48
N LEU A 117 -18.68 6.97 -2.82
CA LEU A 117 -18.01 7.91 -1.90
C LEU A 117 -18.85 9.13 -1.51
N GLY A 118 -19.86 9.48 -2.32
CA GLY A 118 -20.76 10.59 -2.02
C GLY A 118 -21.65 10.35 -0.79
N GLN A 119 -21.78 9.09 -0.35
CA GLN A 119 -22.55 8.72 0.84
C GLN A 119 -21.74 8.85 2.14
N LEU A 120 -20.42 9.05 2.06
CA LEU A 120 -19.58 9.17 3.24
C LEU A 120 -19.71 10.56 3.87
N SER A 121 -19.92 10.56 5.19
CA SER A 121 -19.64 11.73 6.03
C SER A 121 -18.16 12.11 5.96
N GLU A 122 -17.83 13.30 6.45
CA GLU A 122 -16.43 13.74 6.51
C GLU A 122 -15.57 12.82 7.40
N GLU A 123 -16.12 12.39 8.53
CA GLU A 123 -15.45 11.48 9.45
C GLU A 123 -15.18 10.11 8.80
N GLU A 124 -16.19 9.52 8.16
CA GLU A 124 -16.03 8.24 7.46
C GLU A 124 -15.03 8.33 6.30
N LEU A 125 -15.01 9.45 5.57
CA LEU A 125 -14.02 9.68 4.52
C LEU A 125 -12.60 9.69 5.08
N ARG A 126 -12.37 10.42 6.18
CA ARG A 126 -11.06 10.49 6.85
C ARG A 126 -10.66 9.14 7.43
N ALA A 127 -11.59 8.43 8.08
CA ALA A 127 -11.35 7.09 8.61
C ALA A 127 -11.02 6.08 7.49
N ALA A 128 -11.74 6.15 6.36
CA ALA A 128 -11.48 5.30 5.20
C ALA A 128 -10.06 5.55 4.64
N CYS A 129 -9.64 6.81 4.49
CA CYS A 129 -8.28 7.17 4.12
C CYS A 129 -7.24 6.61 5.10
N TYR A 130 -7.45 6.81 6.40
CA TYR A 130 -6.53 6.38 7.45
C TYR A 130 -6.34 4.87 7.52
N LEU A 131 -7.42 4.10 7.35
CA LEU A 131 -7.36 2.63 7.30
C LEU A 131 -6.43 2.12 6.19
N ARG A 132 -6.28 2.88 5.11
CA ARG A 132 -5.56 2.48 3.89
C ARG A 132 -4.15 3.08 3.78
N GLY A 133 -3.69 3.78 4.81
CA GLY A 133 -2.32 4.32 4.87
C GLY A 133 -2.22 5.85 4.80
N LEU A 134 -3.32 6.57 4.54
CA LEU A 134 -3.28 8.02 4.41
C LEU A 134 -3.61 8.72 5.74
N ASN A 135 -2.66 9.48 6.28
CA ASN A 135 -2.99 10.47 7.30
C ASN A 135 -3.69 11.68 6.67
N SER A 136 -5.00 11.76 6.90
CA SER A 136 -5.84 12.83 6.39
C SER A 136 -5.98 14.03 7.34
N THR A 137 -5.32 14.07 8.50
CA THR A 137 -5.51 15.14 9.52
C THR A 137 -5.37 16.54 8.94
N HIS A 138 -4.42 16.74 8.02
CA HIS A 138 -4.12 18.05 7.42
C HIS A 138 -4.62 18.22 5.98
N LEU A 139 -5.42 17.28 5.47
CA LEU A 139 -5.94 17.30 4.10
C LEU A 139 -7.36 17.85 4.06
N GLY A 140 -7.67 18.60 3.01
CA GLY A 140 -9.02 19.02 2.69
C GLY A 140 -9.89 17.84 2.23
N ARG A 141 -11.21 17.99 2.33
CA ARG A 141 -12.18 16.95 1.92
C ARG A 141 -11.97 16.49 0.47
N ALA A 142 -11.71 17.42 -0.45
CA ALA A 142 -11.50 17.11 -1.86
C ALA A 142 -10.23 16.27 -2.09
N GLU A 143 -9.14 16.54 -1.36
CA GLU A 143 -7.90 15.78 -1.44
C GLU A 143 -8.08 14.37 -0.89
N CYS A 144 -8.72 14.22 0.28
CA CYS A 144 -9.07 12.91 0.83
C CYS A 144 -9.91 12.09 -0.16
N ARG A 145 -10.91 12.73 -0.80
CA ARG A 145 -11.76 12.07 -1.78
C ARG A 145 -10.97 11.64 -3.02
N ALA A 146 -10.14 12.53 -3.58
CA ALA A 146 -9.33 12.20 -4.74
C ALA A 146 -8.34 11.05 -4.47
N TRP A 147 -7.72 11.04 -3.28
CA TRP A 147 -6.86 9.94 -2.85
C TRP A 147 -7.63 8.62 -2.76
N LEU A 148 -8.80 8.63 -2.10
CA LEU A 148 -9.59 7.43 -1.89
C LEU A 148 -10.16 6.90 -3.21
N GLU A 149 -10.53 7.78 -4.15
CA GLU A 149 -10.90 7.40 -5.52
C GLU A 149 -9.73 6.71 -6.24
N GLN A 150 -8.51 7.25 -6.15
CA GLN A 150 -7.33 6.64 -6.72
C GLN A 150 -7.04 5.26 -6.10
N TRP A 151 -7.13 5.16 -4.77
CA TRP A 151 -6.98 3.91 -4.04
C TRP A 151 -7.98 2.85 -4.51
N LEU A 152 -9.28 3.19 -4.56
CA LEU A 152 -10.33 2.24 -4.93
C LEU A 152 -10.20 1.74 -6.36
N ARG A 153 -9.77 2.61 -7.29
CA ARG A 153 -9.48 2.21 -8.68
C ARG A 153 -8.38 1.16 -8.73
N LEU A 154 -7.35 1.26 -7.88
CA LEU A 154 -6.32 0.24 -7.78
C LEU A 154 -6.84 -1.03 -7.10
N SER A 155 -7.33 -0.91 -5.86
CA SER A 155 -7.59 -2.06 -5.00
C SER A 155 -8.71 -2.95 -5.51
N CYS A 156 -9.71 -2.39 -6.19
CA CYS A 156 -10.80 -3.14 -6.78
C CYS A 156 -10.41 -3.90 -8.05
N GLU A 157 -9.42 -3.40 -8.80
CA GLU A 157 -8.87 -4.05 -10.00
C GLU A 157 -7.90 -5.21 -9.66
N LEU A 158 -7.14 -5.09 -8.57
CA LEU A 158 -6.19 -6.11 -8.17
C LEU A 158 -6.89 -7.42 -7.78
N GLN A 159 -6.23 -8.55 -7.99
CA GLN A 159 -6.65 -9.90 -7.58
C GLN A 159 -6.13 -10.26 -6.19
N ALA A 160 -6.68 -11.33 -5.59
CA ALA A 160 -6.22 -11.81 -4.27
C ALA A 160 -4.77 -12.36 -4.29
N SER A 161 -4.31 -12.82 -5.45
CA SER A 161 -2.90 -13.20 -5.69
C SER A 161 -1.95 -11.99 -5.63
N GLU A 162 -2.45 -10.79 -5.93
CA GLU A 162 -1.71 -9.53 -5.99
C GLU A 162 -1.79 -8.73 -4.67
N ALA A 163 -2.22 -9.36 -3.57
CA ALA A 163 -2.33 -8.74 -2.25
C ALA A 163 -1.02 -8.07 -1.79
N SER A 164 0.13 -8.59 -2.26
CA SER A 164 1.41 -7.95 -2.00
C SER A 164 1.47 -6.54 -2.58
N LEU A 165 1.09 -6.33 -3.85
CA LEU A 165 1.07 -5.00 -4.47
C LEU A 165 0.13 -4.07 -3.69
N LEU A 166 -1.04 -4.56 -3.26
CA LEU A 166 -1.98 -3.77 -2.47
C LEU A 166 -1.35 -3.29 -1.15
N ALA A 167 -0.63 -4.18 -0.44
CA ALA A 167 0.10 -3.82 0.78
C ALA A 167 1.18 -2.75 0.53
N HIS A 168 1.97 -2.88 -0.53
CA HIS A 168 2.97 -1.87 -0.90
C HIS A 168 2.32 -0.55 -1.31
N SER A 169 1.16 -0.61 -1.96
CA SER A 169 0.46 0.58 -2.47
C SER A 169 -0.05 1.49 -1.35
N MET A 170 -0.30 0.96 -0.15
CA MET A 170 -0.59 1.77 1.04
C MET A 170 0.56 2.74 1.36
N VAL A 171 1.79 2.30 1.12
CA VAL A 171 2.98 3.14 1.29
C VAL A 171 3.19 4.04 0.09
N LEU A 172 3.21 3.46 -1.11
CA LEU A 172 3.55 4.17 -2.35
C LEU A 172 2.58 5.33 -2.64
N LEU A 173 1.28 5.16 -2.37
CA LEU A 173 0.28 6.20 -2.60
C LEU A 173 0.20 7.24 -1.48
N SER A 174 0.66 6.92 -0.26
CA SER A 174 0.52 7.81 0.89
C SER A 174 1.80 8.56 1.27
N LEU A 175 2.98 8.03 0.92
CA LEU A 175 4.27 8.58 1.36
C LEU A 175 4.43 10.07 1.03
N ASN A 176 4.03 10.47 -0.18
CA ASN A 176 4.16 11.84 -0.68
C ASN A 176 2.81 12.56 -0.80
N TYR A 177 1.81 12.13 -0.01
CA TYR A 177 0.47 12.73 -0.04
C TYR A 177 0.26 13.78 1.07
N SER A 178 1.11 13.78 2.07
CA SER A 178 1.26 14.86 3.05
C SER A 178 2.37 15.80 2.61
N ARG A 179 2.14 17.11 2.71
CA ARG A 179 3.11 18.19 2.44
C ARG A 179 4.57 17.83 2.73
#